data_AF-A0A2K3KBX2-F1
#
_entry.id   AF-A0A2K3KBX2-F1
#
_cell.length_a   1.000
_cell.length_b   1.000
_cell.length_c   1.000
_cell.angle_alpha   90.00
_cell.angle_beta   90.00
_cell.angle_gamma   90.00
#
_symmetry.space_group_name_H-M   'P 1'
#
loop_
_entity.id
_entity.type
_entity.pdbx_description
1 polymer ?
#
loop_
_entity_poly.entity_id
_entity_poly.type
_entity_poly.pdbx_seq_one_letter_code
_entity_poly.pdbx_strand_id
1 'polypeptide(L)'
;MADAIATLTNIVARDHQPRREDKMRLERFMKHNPKLFTGGYAQEAAVKWIEEVEIVFEAMRFTEENKLTLGTYVLREEANKWWRNAKLRMRIAGVVITWEMFKGEFLRKYFPA
;
A
#
# COMPACT_ATOMS: atom_id res chain seq x y z
N MET A 1 -40.81 13.05 -2.46
CA MET A 1 -39.94 12.43 -3.48
C MET A 1 -38.59 13.15 -3.65
N ALA A 2 -38.52 14.48 -3.54
CA ALA A 2 -37.26 15.24 -3.70
C ALA A 2 -36.17 14.88 -2.67
N ASP A 3 -36.53 14.70 -1.40
CA ASP A 3 -35.56 14.43 -0.32
C ASP A 3 -34.85 13.07 -0.47
N ALA A 4 -35.56 12.06 -0.95
CA ALA A 4 -35.00 10.73 -1.22
C ALA A 4 -33.99 10.79 -2.39
N ILE A 5 -34.29 11.58 -3.43
CA ILE A 5 -33.39 11.79 -4.57
C ILE A 5 -32.13 12.54 -4.10
N ALA A 6 -32.28 13.64 -3.35
CA ALA A 6 -31.15 14.40 -2.81
C ALA A 6 -30.25 13.53 -1.91
N THR A 7 -30.85 12.67 -1.08
CA THR A 7 -30.11 11.72 -0.23
C THR A 7 -29.34 10.71 -1.06
N LEU A 8 -29.97 10.11 -2.08
CA LEU A 8 -29.31 9.17 -2.99
C LEU A 8 -28.18 9.84 -3.80
N THR A 9 -28.37 11.06 -4.29
CA THR A 9 -27.33 11.83 -4.99
C THR A 9 -26.12 12.09 -4.10
N ASN A 10 -26.33 12.44 -2.83
CA ASN A 10 -25.25 12.67 -1.87
C ASN A 10 -24.49 11.37 -1.53
N ILE A 11 -25.19 10.23 -1.43
CA ILE A 11 -24.57 8.91 -1.19
C ILE A 11 -23.71 8.51 -2.39
N VAL A 12 -24.23 8.62 -3.61
CA VAL A 12 -23.49 8.30 -4.84
C VAL A 12 -22.29 9.22 -5.01
N ALA A 13 -22.43 10.52 -4.74
CA ALA A 13 -21.33 11.47 -4.80
C ALA A 13 -20.23 11.16 -3.74
N ARG A 14 -20.62 10.78 -2.52
CA ARG A 14 -19.69 10.36 -1.46
C ARG A 14 -18.97 9.06 -1.76
N ASP A 15 -19.56 8.12 -2.49
CA ASP A 15 -18.89 6.86 -2.88
C ASP A 15 -17.95 7.07 -4.08
N HIS A 16 -18.33 7.94 -5.02
CA HIS A 16 -17.52 8.24 -6.21
C HIS A 16 -16.25 9.04 -5.89
N GLN A 17 -16.27 9.87 -4.85
CA GLN A 17 -15.17 10.78 -4.52
C GLN A 17 -13.92 10.04 -3.94
N PRO A 18 -14.01 9.18 -2.91
CA PRO A 18 -12.87 8.42 -2.38
C PRO A 18 -12.22 7.53 -3.42
N ARG A 19 -13.02 6.83 -4.24
CA ARG A 19 -12.52 5.95 -5.30
C ARG A 19 -11.74 6.73 -6.36
N ARG A 20 -12.18 7.95 -6.70
CA ARG A 20 -11.47 8.84 -7.62
C ARG A 20 -10.14 9.31 -7.02
N GLU A 21 -10.14 9.67 -5.75
CA GLU A 21 -8.93 10.09 -5.04
C GLU A 21 -7.89 8.97 -4.93
N ASP A 22 -8.30 7.75 -4.63
CA ASP A 22 -7.41 6.59 -4.57
C ASP A 22 -6.78 6.29 -5.92
N LYS A 23 -7.58 6.38 -7.00
CA LYS A 23 -7.07 6.25 -8.36
C LYS A 23 -6.03 7.32 -8.69
N MET A 24 -6.31 8.58 -8.37
CA MET A 24 -5.37 9.68 -8.57
C MET A 24 -4.07 9.50 -7.77
N ARG A 25 -4.16 9.03 -6.52
CA ARG A 25 -2.98 8.73 -5.68
C ARG A 25 -2.12 7.64 -6.31
N LEU A 26 -2.74 6.56 -6.77
CA LEU A 26 -2.05 5.46 -7.45
C LEU A 26 -1.39 5.92 -8.75
N GLU A 27 -2.11 6.66 -9.60
CA GLU A 27 -1.58 7.19 -10.87
C GLU A 27 -0.36 8.08 -10.64
N ARG A 28 -0.45 8.99 -9.65
CA ARG A 28 0.68 9.82 -9.24
C ARG A 28 1.85 8.99 -8.76
N PHE A 29 1.63 7.97 -7.92
CA PHE A 29 2.69 7.09 -7.45
C PHE A 29 3.38 6.35 -8.61
N MET A 30 2.60 5.76 -9.53
CA MET A 30 3.12 5.04 -10.69
C MET A 30 3.87 5.93 -11.68
N LYS A 31 3.52 7.22 -11.78
CA LYS A 31 4.23 8.19 -12.62
C LYS A 31 5.70 8.38 -12.22
N HIS A 32 6.05 8.11 -10.96
CA HIS A 32 7.44 8.13 -10.49
C HIS A 32 8.20 6.83 -10.75
N ASN A 33 7.59 5.89 -11.49
CA ASN A 33 8.16 4.59 -11.84
C ASN A 33 8.77 3.86 -10.62
N PRO A 34 7.96 3.61 -9.57
CA PRO A 34 8.44 2.98 -8.36
C PRO A 34 9.01 1.61 -8.69
N LYS A 35 10.13 1.24 -8.08
CA LYS A 35 10.73 -0.06 -8.35
C LYS A 35 9.83 -1.17 -7.86
N LEU A 36 9.61 -2.14 -8.74
CA LEU A 36 8.91 -3.37 -8.40
C LEU A 36 9.85 -4.27 -7.60
N PHE A 37 9.29 -5.01 -6.66
CA PHE A 37 10.05 -5.98 -5.88
C PHE A 37 9.42 -7.35 -6.00
N THR A 38 10.14 -8.28 -6.62
CA THR A 38 9.69 -9.66 -6.87
C THR A 38 10.04 -10.61 -5.73
N GLY A 39 11.00 -10.23 -4.87
CA GLY A 39 11.52 -11.05 -3.78
C GLY A 39 12.97 -11.50 -4.00
N GLY A 40 13.32 -12.65 -3.43
CA GLY A 40 14.68 -13.22 -3.49
C GLY A 40 15.48 -13.05 -2.19
N TYR A 41 16.72 -13.56 -2.17
CA TYR A 41 17.57 -13.57 -0.97
C TYR A 41 18.61 -12.44 -0.93
N ALA A 42 18.53 -11.48 -1.86
CA ALA A 42 19.43 -10.33 -1.88
C ALA A 42 18.99 -9.32 -0.81
N GLN A 43 19.62 -9.41 0.37
CA GLN A 43 19.37 -8.54 1.51
C GLN A 43 19.54 -7.06 1.16
N GLU A 44 20.59 -6.70 0.42
CA GLU A 44 20.80 -5.31 0.00
C GLU A 44 19.69 -4.83 -0.95
N ALA A 45 19.15 -5.70 -1.80
CA ALA A 45 18.06 -5.35 -2.70
C ALA A 45 16.76 -5.05 -1.94
N ALA A 46 16.50 -5.78 -0.85
CA ALA A 46 15.34 -5.56 0.01
C ALA A 46 15.42 -4.20 0.73
N VAL A 47 16.58 -3.86 1.31
CA VAL A 47 16.80 -2.55 1.97
C VAL A 47 16.68 -1.41 0.98
N LYS A 48 17.40 -1.50 -0.15
CA LYS A 48 17.39 -0.48 -1.19
C LYS A 48 15.97 -0.25 -1.74
N TRP A 49 15.19 -1.31 -1.87
CA TRP A 49 13.80 -1.19 -2.33
C TRP A 49 12.93 -0.39 -1.35
N ILE A 50 13.05 -0.63 -0.04
CA ILE A 50 12.33 0.17 0.96
C ILE A 50 12.74 1.64 0.88
N GLU A 51 14.04 1.92 0.86
CA GLU A 51 14.56 3.29 0.77
C GLU A 51 14.00 4.05 -0.43
N GLU A 52 14.03 3.43 -1.61
CA GLU A 52 13.54 4.05 -2.84
C GLU A 52 12.03 4.30 -2.83
N VAL A 53 11.24 3.41 -2.23
CA VAL A 53 9.79 3.61 -2.05
C VAL A 53 9.53 4.75 -1.05
N GLU A 54 10.30 4.82 0.03
CA GLU A 54 10.15 5.88 1.04
C GLU A 54 10.52 7.27 0.51
N ILE A 55 11.52 7.38 -0.34
CA ILE A 55 11.87 8.64 -1.04
C ILE A 55 10.67 9.14 -1.86
N VAL A 56 9.98 8.26 -2.59
CA VAL A 56 8.78 8.64 -3.37
C VAL A 56 7.65 9.06 -2.43
N PHE A 57 7.47 8.37 -1.31
CA PHE A 57 6.44 8.72 -0.33
C PHE A 57 6.65 10.10 0.30
N GLU A 58 7.90 10.42 0.64
CA GLU A 58 8.28 11.72 1.17
C GLU A 58 8.08 12.82 0.13
N ALA A 59 8.61 12.63 -1.09
CA ALA A 59 8.48 13.60 -2.18
C ALA A 59 7.01 13.93 -2.51
N MET A 60 6.13 12.93 -2.40
CA MET A 60 4.69 13.04 -2.73
C MET A 60 3.80 13.37 -1.53
N ARG A 61 4.37 13.46 -0.32
CA ARG A 61 3.65 13.72 0.94
C ARG A 61 2.46 12.78 1.16
N PHE A 62 2.63 11.48 0.89
CA PHE A 62 1.57 10.50 1.16
C PHE A 62 1.36 10.32 2.68
N THR A 63 0.09 10.20 3.09
CA THR A 63 -0.27 9.89 4.48
C THR A 63 0.08 8.45 4.83
N GLU A 64 0.30 8.15 6.12
CA GLU A 64 0.61 6.79 6.61
C GLU A 64 -0.39 5.73 6.13
N GLU A 65 -1.68 6.07 6.11
CA GLU A 65 -2.74 5.20 5.60
C GLU A 65 -2.54 4.84 4.11
N ASN A 66 -2.12 5.81 3.30
CA ASN A 66 -1.89 5.62 1.87
C ASN A 66 -0.60 4.83 1.58
N LYS A 67 0.44 5.02 2.39
CA LYS A 67 1.75 4.37 2.20
C LYS A 67 1.64 2.84 2.13
N LEU A 68 0.87 2.23 3.04
CA LEU A 68 0.71 0.77 3.04
C LEU A 68 0.09 0.25 1.74
N THR A 69 -0.99 0.90 1.28
CA THR A 69 -1.69 0.49 0.07
C THR A 69 -0.80 0.64 -1.16
N LEU A 70 -0.11 1.77 -1.30
CA LEU A 70 0.76 2.06 -2.45
C LEU A 70 2.06 1.22 -2.43
N GLY A 71 2.69 1.07 -1.27
CA GLY A 71 3.97 0.34 -1.16
C GLY A 71 3.79 -1.15 -1.40
N THR A 72 2.68 -1.71 -0.94
CA THR A 72 2.36 -3.11 -1.19
C THR A 72 1.83 -3.36 -2.61
N TYR A 73 1.38 -2.30 -3.32
CA TYR A 73 0.96 -2.39 -4.71
C TYR A 73 2.11 -2.73 -5.67
N VAL A 74 3.37 -2.42 -5.34
CA VAL A 74 4.54 -2.67 -6.22
C VAL A 74 5.25 -4.00 -5.91
N LEU A 75 4.74 -4.79 -4.96
CA LEU A 75 5.21 -6.16 -4.75
C LEU A 75 4.74 -7.06 -5.89
N ARG A 76 5.62 -7.93 -6.35
CA ARG A 76 5.36 -8.90 -7.42
C ARG A 76 5.74 -10.30 -6.95
N GLU A 77 5.26 -11.30 -7.68
CA GLU A 77 5.69 -12.69 -7.55
C GLU A 77 5.77 -13.23 -6.10
N GLU A 78 6.97 -13.63 -5.63
CA GLU A 78 7.20 -14.21 -4.31
C GLU A 78 6.84 -13.23 -3.20
N ALA A 79 7.31 -11.98 -3.31
CA ALA A 79 7.06 -10.96 -2.31
C ALA A 79 5.56 -10.67 -2.15
N ASN A 80 4.81 -10.61 -3.25
CA ASN A 80 3.36 -10.41 -3.19
C ASN A 80 2.64 -11.62 -2.57
N LYS A 81 3.02 -12.85 -2.94
CA LYS A 81 2.45 -14.07 -2.36
C LYS A 81 2.70 -14.12 -0.85
N TRP A 82 3.93 -13.85 -0.42
CA TRP A 82 4.30 -13.77 0.99
C TRP A 82 3.47 -12.72 1.72
N TRP A 83 3.41 -11.49 1.19
CA TRP A 83 2.73 -10.39 1.86
C TRP A 83 1.23 -10.66 2.01
N ARG A 84 0.57 -11.23 1.00
CA ARG A 84 -0.85 -11.62 1.10
C ARG A 84 -1.10 -12.59 2.25
N ASN A 85 -0.20 -13.57 2.44
CA ASN A 85 -0.30 -14.53 3.54
C ASN A 85 -0.03 -13.88 4.91
N ALA A 86 1.00 -13.02 5.01
CA ALA A 86 1.30 -12.28 6.25
C ALA A 86 0.14 -11.36 6.65
N LYS A 87 -0.38 -10.59 5.69
CA LYS A 87 -1.52 -9.69 5.85
C LYS A 87 -2.77 -10.44 6.32
N LEU A 88 -3.03 -11.64 5.79
CA LEU A 88 -4.15 -12.47 6.23
C LEU A 88 -4.02 -12.88 7.70
N ARG A 89 -2.85 -13.37 8.11
CA ARG A 89 -2.61 -13.76 9.51
C ARG A 89 -2.79 -12.58 10.48
N MET A 90 -2.28 -11.41 10.11
CA MET A 90 -2.42 -10.19 10.93
C MET A 90 -3.88 -9.75 11.06
N ARG A 91 -4.66 -9.83 9.99
CA ARG A 91 -6.10 -9.54 10.04
C ARG A 91 -6.86 -10.50 10.94
N ILE A 92 -6.55 -11.80 10.87
CA ILE A 92 -7.14 -12.81 11.77
C ILE A 92 -6.79 -12.52 13.23
N ALA A 93 -5.56 -12.05 13.49
CA ALA A 93 -5.11 -11.65 14.82
C ALA A 93 -5.67 -10.28 15.30
N GLY A 94 -6.50 -9.60 14.51
CA GLY A 94 -7.06 -8.29 14.85
C GLY A 94 -6.03 -7.14 14.86
N VAL A 95 -4.86 -7.34 14.25
CA VAL A 95 -3.78 -6.36 14.24
C VAL A 95 -4.06 -5.29 13.18
N VAL A 96 -3.97 -4.02 13.59
CA VAL A 96 -3.97 -2.88 12.66
C VAL A 96 -2.65 -2.88 11.89
N ILE A 97 -2.74 -3.00 10.57
CA ILE A 97 -1.56 -3.09 9.71
C ILE A 97 -1.20 -1.69 9.24
N THR A 98 -0.01 -1.23 9.60
CA THR A 98 0.56 0.05 9.17
C THR A 98 1.75 -0.17 8.23
N TRP A 99 2.23 0.89 7.58
CA TRP A 99 3.46 0.83 6.78
C TRP A 99 4.68 0.39 7.61
N GLU A 100 4.84 0.93 8.83
CA GLU A 100 5.91 0.52 9.75
C GLU A 100 5.84 -0.97 10.12
N MET A 101 4.63 -1.49 10.36
CA MET A 101 4.44 -2.92 10.61
C MET A 101 4.83 -3.78 9.39
N PHE A 102 4.47 -3.32 8.19
CA PHE A 102 4.90 -3.96 6.95
C PHE A 102 6.43 -3.99 6.85
N LYS A 103 7.12 -2.86 7.08
CA LYS A 103 8.60 -2.80 7.05
C LYS A 103 9.22 -3.79 8.03
N GLY A 104 8.71 -3.87 9.26
CA GLY A 104 9.19 -4.82 10.26
C GLY A 104 9.09 -6.28 9.80
N GLU A 105 7.93 -6.69 9.29
CA GLU A 105 7.75 -8.05 8.74
C GLU A 105 8.57 -8.29 7.48
N PHE A 106 8.71 -7.29 6.63
CA PHE A 106 9.46 -7.36 5.39
C PHE A 106 10.94 -7.60 5.69
N LEU A 107 11.52 -6.81 6.60
CA LEU A 107 12.89 -7.02 7.06
C LEU A 107 13.04 -8.40 7.71
N ARG A 108 12.12 -8.82 8.58
CA ARG A 108 12.16 -10.16 9.19
C ARG A 108 12.12 -11.31 8.17
N LYS A 109 11.43 -11.13 7.03
CA LYS A 109 11.36 -12.12 5.94
C LYS A 109 12.67 -12.23 5.16
N TYR A 110 13.33 -11.11 4.87
CA TYR A 110 14.52 -11.07 4.02
C TYR A 110 15.84 -11.06 4.81
N PHE A 111 15.79 -10.79 6.11
CA PHE A 111 16.88 -10.87 7.07
C PHE A 111 16.53 -11.88 8.18
N PRO A 112 16.43 -13.19 7.86
CA PRO A 112 16.32 -14.20 8.90
C PRO A 112 17.62 -14.22 9.72
N ALA A 113 17.47 -14.23 11.05
CA ALA A 113 18.58 -14.42 11.99
C ALA A 113 19.19 -15.83 11.86
#